data_AF-A0A2X2USP7-F1
#
_entry.id   AF-A0A2X2USP7-F1
#
_cell.length_a   1.000
_cell.length_b   1.000
_cell.length_c   1.000
_cell.angle_alpha   90.00
_cell.angle_beta   90.00
_cell.angle_gamma   90.00
#
_symmetry.space_group_name_H-M   'P 1'
#
loop_
_entity.id
_entity.type
_entity.pdbx_description
1 polymer ?
#
loop_
_entity_poly.entity_id
_entity_poly.type
_entity_poly.pdbx_seq_one_letter_code
_entity_poly.pdbx_strand_id
1 'polypeptide(L)' 'MKKAGFVAVSPFEIGDRIQCGEKQAVITDILAIHSIKTGRVSFQYEFDNSGKYQQISGQFRRAGNLFIPVV' A
#
# COMPACT_ATOMS: atom_id res chain seq x y z
N MET A 1 29.95 -3.25 7.43
CA MET A 1 28.52 -3.20 7.09
C MET A 1 28.35 -3.31 5.59
N LYS A 2 27.55 -4.26 5.08
CA LYS A 2 27.19 -4.29 3.65
C LYS A 2 25.96 -3.40 3.48
N LYS A 3 26.06 -2.34 2.66
CA LYS A 3 24.92 -1.50 2.29
C LYS A 3 24.14 -2.20 1.19
N ALA A 4 22.83 -2.33 1.34
CA ALA A 4 21.94 -2.80 0.29
C ALA A 4 20.92 -1.68 0.03
N GLY A 5 20.91 -1.15 -1.19
CA GLY A 5 19.88 -0.24 -1.67
C GLY A 5 18.83 -1.01 -2.44
N PHE A 6 17.61 -0.51 -2.45
CA PHE A 6 16.56 -1.02 -3.33
C PHE A 6 15.80 0.16 -3.94
N VAL A 7 15.22 -0.09 -5.11
CA VAL A 7 14.20 0.78 -5.70
C VAL A 7 12.94 -0.07 -5.79
N ALA A 8 11.85 0.43 -5.22
CA ALA A 8 10.56 -0.24 -5.28
C ALA A 8 9.48 0.80 -5.58
N VAL A 9 8.48 0.38 -6.35
CA VAL A 9 7.33 1.21 -6.72
C VAL A 9 6.13 0.67 -5.96
N SER A 10 5.53 1.51 -5.13
CA SER A 10 4.27 1.18 -4.48
C SER A 10 3.15 1.16 -5.53
N PRO A 11 2.26 0.15 -5.54
CA PRO A 11 1.06 0.15 -6.39
C PRO A 11 0.07 1.28 -6.10
N PHE A 12 0.15 1.87 -4.89
CA PHE A 12 -0.73 2.94 -4.41
C PHE A 12 0.07 4.14 -3.91
N GLU A 13 -0.58 5.29 -3.85
CA GLU A 13 -0.01 6.57 -3.44
C GLU A 13 -0.74 7.11 -2.18
N ILE A 14 -0.08 8.01 -1.45
CA ILE A 14 -0.71 8.74 -0.36
C ILE A 14 -1.83 9.62 -0.93
N GLY A 15 -3.02 9.55 -0.34
CA GLY A 15 -4.22 10.22 -0.82
C GLY A 15 -5.08 9.38 -1.77
N ASP A 16 -4.62 8.19 -2.17
CA ASP A 16 -5.49 7.21 -2.82
C ASP A 16 -6.59 6.73 -1.87
N ARG A 17 -7.75 6.41 -2.43
CA ARG A 17 -8.93 5.90 -1.71
C ARG A 17 -9.20 4.46 -2.11
N ILE A 18 -9.44 3.60 -1.14
CA ILE A 18 -9.81 2.20 -1.36
C ILE A 18 -11.29 2.02 -1.01
N GLN A 19 -12.08 1.49 -1.94
CA GLN A 19 -13.48 1.13 -1.70
C GLN A 19 -13.55 -0.16 -0.86
N CYS A 20 -14.18 -0.08 0.30
CA CYS A 20 -14.36 -1.17 1.26
C CYS A 20 -15.86 -1.32 1.58
N GLY A 21 -16.57 -2.12 0.79
CA GLY A 21 -18.02 -2.21 0.89
C GLY A 21 -18.67 -0.87 0.53
N GLU A 22 -19.47 -0.31 1.45
CA GLU A 22 -20.13 0.99 1.28
C GLU A 22 -19.24 2.18 1.68
N LYS A 23 -18.06 1.95 2.26
CA LYS A 23 -17.16 2.99 2.76
C LYS A 23 -15.91 3.12 1.88
N GLN A 24 -15.23 4.25 2.01
CA GLN A 24 -13.90 4.48 1.44
C GLN A 24 -12.92 4.74 2.59
N ALA A 25 -11.71 4.21 2.44
CA ALA A 25 -10.59 4.46 3.33
C ALA A 25 -9.46 5.15 2.56
N VAL A 26 -8.89 6.23 3.10
CA VAL A 26 -7.83 7.01 2.44
C VAL A 26 -6.47 6.50 2.92
N ILE A 27 -5.55 6.24 1.99
CA ILE A 27 -4.15 5.91 2.34
C ILE A 27 -3.48 7.18 2.86
N THR A 28 -3.03 7.15 4.11
CA THR A 28 -2.37 8.29 4.78
C THR A 28 -0.87 8.11 4.94
N ASP A 29 -0.37 6.87 4.94
CA ASP A 29 1.06 6.57 4.93
C ASP A 29 1.36 5.25 4.22
N ILE A 30 2.62 5.08 3.78
CA ILE A 30 3.11 3.90 3.06
C ILE A 30 4.45 3.45 3.66
N LEU A 31 4.46 2.24 4.23
CA LEU A 31 5.65 1.61 4.77
C LEU A 31 6.23 0.60 3.77
N ALA A 32 7.46 0.83 3.32
CA ALA A 32 8.25 -0.13 2.55
C ALA A 32 9.10 -1.01 3.47
N ILE A 33 8.92 -2.33 3.41
CA ILE A 33 9.62 -3.31 4.24
C ILE A 33 10.58 -4.11 3.35
N HIS A 34 11.89 -3.93 3.54
CA HIS A 34 12.91 -4.65 2.79
C HIS A 34 13.54 -5.78 3.61
N SER A 35 13.40 -7.01 3.13
CA SER A 35 14.03 -8.20 3.72
C SER A 35 15.44 -8.39 3.16
N ILE A 36 16.48 -8.11 3.96
CA ILE A 36 17.88 -8.30 3.54
C ILE A 36 18.20 -9.76 3.19
N LYS A 37 17.58 -10.73 3.85
CA LYS A 37 17.81 -12.16 3.60
C LYS A 37 17.28 -12.61 2.23
N THR A 38 16.13 -12.07 1.80
CA THR A 38 15.43 -12.53 0.59
C THR A 38 15.51 -11.55 -0.56
N GLY A 39 15.95 -10.31 -0.31
CA GLY A 39 15.92 -9.20 -1.27
C GLY A 39 14.52 -8.71 -1.61
N ARG A 40 13.47 -9.19 -0.92
CA ARG A 40 12.08 -8.83 -1.21
C ARG A 40 11.70 -7.52 -0.52
N VAL A 41 10.97 -6.68 -1.25
CA VAL A 41 10.31 -5.49 -0.72
C VAL A 41 8.81 -5.75 -0.72
N SER A 42 8.16 -5.50 0.41
CA SER A 42 6.70 -5.47 0.53
C SER A 42 6.23 -4.11 1.03
N PHE A 43 4.95 -3.82 0.81
CA PHE A 43 4.33 -2.57 1.23
C PHE A 43 3.21 -2.85 2.24
N GLN A 44 3.11 -1.97 3.23
CA GLN A 44 1.96 -1.85 4.11
C GLN A 44 1.47 -0.41 4.07
N TYR A 45 0.17 -0.24 4.30
CA TYR A 45 -0.52 1.03 4.15
C TYR A 45 -1.23 1.37 5.45
N GLU A 46 -1.14 2.64 5.84
CA GLU A 46 -1.99 3.21 6.87
C GLU A 46 -3.24 3.80 6.22
N PHE A 47 -4.38 3.60 6.86
CA PHE A 47 -5.64 4.21 6.45
C PHE A 47 -6.10 5.24 7.48
N ASP A 48 -6.61 6.37 6.99
CA ASP A 48 -7.34 7.39 7.75
C ASP A 48 -6.62 7.85 9.04
N ASN A 49 -5.29 7.98 9.00
CA ASN A 49 -4.43 8.33 10.15
C ASN A 49 -4.62 7.40 11.38
N SER A 50 -4.93 6.13 11.14
CA SER A 50 -5.26 5.17 12.21
C SER A 50 -4.08 4.73 13.08
N GLY A 51 -2.84 5.01 12.68
CA GLY A 51 -1.61 4.50 13.29
C GLY A 51 -1.38 2.99 13.06
N LYS A 52 -2.18 2.35 12.21
CA LYS A 52 -2.12 0.90 11.94
C LYS A 52 -1.76 0.63 10.48
N TYR A 53 -0.81 -0.26 10.29
CA TYR A 53 -0.31 -0.65 8.96
C TYR A 53 -0.81 -2.03 8.59
N GLN A 54 -1.36 -2.15 7.38
CA GLN A 54 -1.90 -3.41 6.86
C GLN A 54 -1.55 -3.59 5.38
N GLN A 55 -1.51 -4.84 4.92
CA GLN A 55 -1.33 -5.13 3.50
C GLN A 55 -2.66 -4.97 2.76
N ILE A 56 -2.58 -4.50 1.51
CA ILE A 56 -3.70 -4.56 0.57
C ILE A 56 -3.49 -5.80 -0.30
N SER A 57 -4.54 -6.60 -0.47
CA SER A 57 -4.56 -7.77 -1.35
C SER A 57 -5.82 -7.75 -2.22
N GLY A 58 -5.77 -8.45 -3.35
CA GLY A 58 -6.87 -8.51 -4.31
C GLY A 58 -6.59 -7.73 -5.60
N GLN A 59 -7.56 -7.78 -6.52
CA GLN A 59 -7.53 -7.02 -7.77
C GLN A 59 -8.41 -5.78 -7.65
N PHE A 60 -7.96 -4.67 -8.22
CA PHE A 60 -8.65 -3.39 -8.15
C PHE A 60 -8.72 -2.74 -9.52
N ARG A 61 -9.85 -2.10 -9.81
CA ARG A 61 -9.96 -1.14 -10.92
C ARG A 61 -9.70 0.26 -10.39
N ARG A 62 -8.82 1.01 -11.06
CA ARG A 62 -8.52 2.42 -10.74
C ARG A 62 -9.48 3.35 -11.49
N ALA A 63 -10.02 4.34 -10.78
CA ALA A 63 -10.82 5.45 -11.30
C ALA A 63 -10.33 6.76 -10.65
N GLY A 64 -9.37 7.43 -11.29
CA GLY A 64 -8.64 8.54 -10.67
C GLY A 64 -7.81 8.06 -9.47
N ASN A 65 -8.05 8.63 -8.29
CA ASN A 65 -7.44 8.19 -7.03
C ASN A 65 -8.28 7.14 -6.27
N LEU A 66 -9.40 6.68 -6.82
CA LEU A 66 -10.23 5.65 -6.21
C LEU A 66 -9.91 4.26 -6.78
N PHE A 67 -9.66 3.30 -5.90
CA PHE A 67 -9.46 1.88 -6.21
C PHE A 67 -10.67 1.08 -5.75
N ILE A 68 -11.29 0.38 -6.69
CA ILE A 68 -12.52 -0.39 -6.47
C ILE A 68 -12.19 -1.88 -6.62
N PRO A 69 -12.42 -2.72 -5.60
CA PRO A 69 -12.20 -4.17 -5.69
C PRO A 69 -12.96 -4.76 -6.88
N VAL A 70 -12.28 -5.61 -7.64
CA VAL A 70 -12.91 -6.47 -8.65
C VAL A 70 -13.26 -7.77 -7.94
N VAL A 71 -14.56 -8.08 -7.90
CA VAL A 71 -15.09 -9.33 -7.33
C VAL A 71 -15.06 -10.41 -8.39
#